data_AF-A0AAD5HN82-F1
#
_entry.id   AF-A0AAD5HN82-F1
#
_cell.length_a   1.000
_cell.length_b   1.000
_cell.length_c   1.000
_cell.angle_alpha   90.00
_cell.angle_beta   90.00
_cell.angle_gamma   90.00
#
_symmetry.space_group_name_H-M   'P 1'
#
loop_
_entity.id
_entity.type
_entity.pdbx_description
1 polymer ?
#
loop_
_entity_poly.entity_id
_entity_poly.type
_entity_poly.pdbx_seq_one_letter_code
_entity_poly.pdbx_strand_id
1 'polypeptide(L)'
;MATIDYYQRLTEEYNLNNTPLLVASGVSFAVGYMQYVYAIRALLREGNGPIPFWMHSFYLAHDSTWSYILGKAASRYDEHWFLRGTSTALFVWTTLEIFCIHRSITKTRNACFASVFGPNPSLAAVLPYAAFLQIAMYCVVWFGIILMGEGCVMQWFCLTNVLIIVGPTHEFLRRGSRDGLALGFCLVNIICAIWTFTPFSMWALTLPEIFAQPMYYYAGYFMLLYSLWLFYIVYSYPAKKPSKTDPSPIW
;
A
#
# COMPACT_ATOMS: atom_id res chain seq x y z
N MET A 1 31.08 -6.51 2.87
CA MET A 1 29.70 -7.03 2.93
C MET A 1 29.50 -7.88 1.70
N ALA A 2 29.00 -9.11 1.84
CA ALA A 2 28.63 -9.91 0.67
C ALA A 2 27.52 -9.17 -0.09
N THR A 3 27.69 -9.01 -1.40
CA THR A 3 26.65 -8.45 -2.26
C THR A 3 25.50 -9.47 -2.29
N ILE A 4 24.34 -9.11 -1.75
CA ILE A 4 23.15 -9.97 -1.76
C ILE A 4 22.60 -9.98 -3.19
N ASP A 5 22.53 -11.15 -3.82
CA ASP A 5 21.68 -11.34 -5.00
C ASP A 5 20.24 -11.56 -4.52
N TYR A 6 19.43 -10.50 -4.62
CA TYR A 6 18.06 -10.52 -4.13
C TYR A 6 17.18 -11.52 -4.88
N TYR A 7 17.33 -11.68 -6.20
CA TYR A 7 16.46 -12.58 -6.95
C TYR A 7 16.80 -14.03 -6.66
N GLN A 8 18.10 -14.36 -6.62
CA GLN A 8 18.53 -15.69 -6.21
C GLN A 8 18.00 -16.03 -4.80
N ARG A 9 18.18 -15.11 -3.84
CA ARG A 9 17.63 -15.28 -2.48
C ARG A 9 16.13 -15.53 -2.51
N LEU A 10 15.37 -14.74 -3.26
CA LEU A 10 13.92 -14.92 -3.36
C LEU A 10 13.56 -16.29 -3.91
N THR A 11 14.27 -16.78 -4.94
CA THR A 11 13.99 -18.11 -5.50
C THR A 11 14.38 -19.27 -4.58
N GLU A 12 15.42 -19.11 -3.79
CA GLU A 12 15.87 -20.13 -2.83
C GLU A 12 14.93 -20.23 -1.62
N GLU A 13 14.56 -19.07 -1.04
CA GLU A 13 13.72 -19.02 0.16
C GLU A 13 12.26 -19.38 -0.15
N TYR A 14 11.71 -18.88 -1.26
CA TYR A 14 10.32 -19.16 -1.69
C TYR A 14 10.19 -20.51 -2.39
N ASN A 15 10.61 -21.56 -1.70
CA ASN A 15 10.32 -22.94 -2.08
C ASN A 15 9.07 -23.46 -1.34
N LEU A 16 8.42 -24.48 -1.90
CA LEU A 16 7.16 -25.03 -1.37
C LEU A 16 7.30 -25.71 0.01
N ASN A 17 8.53 -26.00 0.44
CA ASN A 17 8.81 -26.63 1.73
C ASN A 17 9.03 -25.61 2.85
N ASN A 18 9.22 -24.33 2.53
CA ASN A 18 9.40 -23.25 3.52
C ASN A 18 8.05 -22.78 4.06
N THR A 19 7.33 -23.67 4.75
CA THR A 19 6.00 -23.39 5.29
C THR A 19 5.92 -22.11 6.15
N PRO A 20 6.88 -21.81 7.04
CA PRO A 20 6.83 -20.57 7.83
C PRO A 20 6.80 -19.32 6.96
N LEU A 21 7.66 -19.25 5.94
CA LEU A 21 7.69 -18.13 5.00
C LEU A 21 6.39 -18.04 4.19
N LEU A 22 5.90 -19.16 3.65
CA LEU A 22 4.69 -19.17 2.84
C LEU A 22 3.46 -18.71 3.61
N VAL A 23 3.34 -19.12 4.89
CA VAL A 23 2.27 -18.65 5.78
C VAL A 23 2.41 -17.15 6.03
N ALA A 24 3.61 -16.68 6.39
CA ALA A 24 3.86 -15.27 6.66
C ALA A 24 3.56 -14.38 5.43
N SER A 25 3.96 -14.82 4.24
CA SER A 25 3.68 -14.11 2.99
C SER A 25 2.20 -14.16 2.65
N GLY A 26 1.55 -15.32 2.79
CA GLY A 26 0.11 -15.47 2.55
C GLY A 26 -0.73 -14.53 3.41
N VAL A 27 -0.41 -14.42 4.71
CA VAL A 27 -1.08 -13.46 5.60
C VAL A 27 -0.78 -12.02 5.20
N SER A 28 0.48 -11.70 4.88
CA SER A 28 0.87 -10.34 4.46
C SER A 28 0.13 -9.89 3.20
N PHE A 29 0.02 -10.75 2.18
CA PHE A 29 -0.78 -10.46 0.99
C PHE A 29 -2.26 -10.32 1.31
N ALA A 30 -2.83 -11.20 2.13
CA ALA A 30 -4.24 -11.13 2.53
C ALA A 30 -4.56 -9.80 3.25
N VAL A 31 -3.66 -9.35 4.13
CA VAL A 31 -3.78 -8.05 4.81
C VAL A 31 -3.78 -6.90 3.79
N GLY A 32 -2.85 -6.90 2.84
CA GLY A 32 -2.80 -5.90 1.76
C GLY A 32 -4.11 -5.85 0.96
N TYR A 33 -4.65 -7.00 0.57
CA TYR A 33 -5.95 -7.06 -0.11
C TYR A 33 -7.10 -6.55 0.76
N MET A 34 -7.12 -6.87 2.06
CA MET A 34 -8.17 -6.38 2.96
C MET A 34 -8.16 -4.84 3.06
N GLN A 35 -6.99 -4.21 3.07
CA GLN A 35 -6.87 -2.74 3.04
C GLN A 35 -7.57 -2.17 1.80
N TYR A 36 -7.33 -2.78 0.64
CA TYR A 36 -7.98 -2.37 -0.62
C TYR A 36 -9.47 -2.64 -0.65
N VAL A 37 -9.92 -3.77 -0.11
CA VAL A 37 -11.35 -4.07 -0.01
C VAL A 37 -12.07 -2.98 0.79
N TYR A 38 -11.55 -2.59 1.95
CA TYR A 38 -12.14 -1.49 2.73
C TYR A 38 -12.07 -0.15 1.98
N ALA A 39 -10.91 0.17 1.37
CA ALA A 39 -10.73 1.43 0.66
C ALA A 39 -11.67 1.57 -0.54
N ILE A 40 -11.79 0.53 -1.38
CA ILE A 40 -12.65 0.52 -2.55
C ILE A 40 -14.12 0.50 -2.14
N ARG A 41 -14.51 -0.28 -1.12
CA ARG A 41 -15.89 -0.28 -0.63
C ARG A 41 -16.31 1.10 -0.12
N ALA A 42 -15.44 1.77 0.64
CA ALA A 42 -15.67 3.14 1.09
C ALA A 42 -15.80 4.09 -0.11
N LEU A 43 -14.86 4.03 -1.06
CA LEU A 43 -14.88 4.85 -2.27
C LEU A 43 -16.18 4.69 -3.08
N LEU A 44 -16.64 3.46 -3.25
CA LEU A 44 -17.84 3.14 -4.03
C LEU A 44 -19.14 3.55 -3.33
N ARG A 45 -19.24 3.31 -2.02
CA ARG A 45 -20.47 3.54 -1.25
C ARG A 45 -20.62 4.97 -0.74
N GLU A 46 -19.51 5.57 -0.33
CA GLU A 46 -19.48 6.86 0.36
C GLU A 46 -18.95 7.98 -0.53
N GLY A 47 -18.48 7.64 -1.74
CA GLY A 47 -17.92 8.61 -2.68
C GLY A 47 -16.60 9.23 -2.19
N ASN A 48 -15.97 8.64 -1.18
CA ASN A 48 -14.69 9.04 -0.61
C ASN A 48 -13.94 7.81 -0.14
N GLY A 49 -12.63 7.77 -0.38
CA GLY A 49 -11.74 6.72 0.10
C GLY A 49 -10.82 7.21 1.23
N PRO A 50 -10.20 6.27 1.97
CA PRO A 50 -9.22 6.61 2.98
C PRO A 50 -7.87 7.01 2.37
N ILE A 51 -7.55 6.49 1.19
CA ILE A 51 -6.24 6.67 0.55
C ILE A 51 -6.24 7.98 -0.27
N PRO A 52 -5.29 8.90 -0.06
CA PRO A 52 -5.15 10.13 -0.83
C PRO A 52 -4.67 9.87 -2.26
N PHE A 53 -4.94 10.82 -3.15
CA PHE A 53 -4.60 10.72 -4.57
C PHE A 53 -3.11 10.44 -4.82
N TRP A 54 -2.21 11.13 -4.10
CA TRP A 54 -0.77 10.97 -4.30
C TRP A 54 -0.30 9.53 -3.99
N MET A 55 -0.95 8.85 -3.05
CA MET A 55 -0.62 7.46 -2.73
C MET A 55 -1.05 6.53 -3.85
N HIS A 56 -2.22 6.76 -4.44
CA HIS A 56 -2.64 5.99 -5.61
C HIS A 56 -1.66 6.20 -6.78
N SER A 57 -1.18 7.43 -7.00
CA SER A 57 -0.15 7.69 -8.00
C SER A 57 1.19 7.01 -7.69
N PHE A 58 1.59 6.98 -6.41
CA PHE A 58 2.78 6.27 -5.95
C PHE A 58 2.65 4.76 -6.13
N TYR A 59 1.55 4.16 -5.68
CA TYR A 59 1.29 2.72 -5.83
C TYR A 59 1.19 2.32 -7.30
N LEU A 60 0.58 3.15 -8.16
CA LEU A 60 0.59 2.89 -9.60
C LEU A 60 2.01 2.83 -10.16
N ALA A 61 2.87 3.78 -9.79
CA ALA A 61 4.25 3.81 -10.24
C ALA A 61 5.06 2.62 -9.69
N HIS A 62 4.84 2.28 -8.43
CA HIS A 62 5.50 1.17 -7.73
C HIS A 62 5.11 -0.18 -8.32
N ASP A 63 3.80 -0.48 -8.35
CA ASP A 63 3.26 -1.79 -8.71
C ASP A 63 3.51 -2.10 -10.18
N SER A 64 3.35 -1.12 -11.07
CA SER A 64 3.61 -1.32 -12.49
C SER A 64 5.10 -1.56 -12.78
N THR A 65 5.99 -0.82 -12.09
CA THR A 65 7.44 -0.96 -12.23
C THR A 65 7.89 -2.33 -11.74
N TRP A 66 7.45 -2.74 -10.54
CA TRP A 66 7.82 -4.04 -9.99
C TRP A 66 7.14 -5.20 -10.72
N SER A 67 5.92 -5.04 -11.23
CA SER A 67 5.28 -6.03 -12.09
C SER A 67 6.16 -6.33 -13.30
N TYR A 68 6.67 -5.29 -13.97
CA TYR A 68 7.56 -5.45 -15.12
C TYR A 68 8.92 -6.07 -14.73
N ILE A 69 9.58 -5.54 -13.69
CA ILE A 69 10.90 -6.00 -13.26
C ILE A 69 10.87 -7.46 -12.79
N LEU A 70 9.89 -7.84 -11.97
CA LEU A 70 9.73 -9.22 -11.52
C LEU A 70 9.32 -10.15 -12.65
N GLY A 71 8.53 -9.67 -13.62
CA GLY A 71 8.17 -10.45 -14.80
C GLY A 71 9.39 -10.80 -15.66
N LYS A 72 10.32 -9.84 -15.81
CA LYS A 72 11.62 -10.07 -16.48
C LYS A 72 12.54 -10.96 -15.63
N ALA A 73 12.53 -10.80 -14.31
CA ALA A 73 13.29 -11.66 -13.41
C ALA A 73 12.80 -13.10 -13.46
N ALA A 74 11.48 -13.34 -13.44
CA ALA A 74 10.91 -14.68 -13.55
C ALA A 74 11.45 -15.44 -14.78
N SER A 75 11.49 -14.81 -15.95
CA SER A 75 12.03 -15.44 -17.16
C SER A 75 13.55 -15.69 -17.12
N ARG A 76 14.30 -15.02 -16.25
CA ARG A 76 15.73 -15.30 -16.00
C ARG A 76 15.96 -16.42 -15.00
N TYR A 77 14.98 -16.71 -14.15
CA TYR A 77 15.05 -17.73 -13.08
C TYR A 77 13.99 -18.82 -13.33
N ASP A 78 14.00 -19.41 -14.53
CA ASP A 78 13.19 -20.58 -14.91
C ASP A 78 11.68 -20.45 -14.63
N GLU A 79 11.12 -19.25 -14.82
CA GLU A 79 9.71 -18.93 -14.53
C GLU A 79 9.32 -19.20 -13.07
N HIS A 80 10.24 -18.96 -12.13
CA HIS A 80 10.02 -19.20 -10.70
C HIS A 80 8.67 -18.63 -10.23
N TRP A 81 7.85 -19.51 -9.65
CA TRP A 81 6.44 -19.26 -9.36
C TRP A 81 6.23 -18.01 -8.49
N PHE A 82 7.11 -17.74 -7.52
CA PHE A 82 6.98 -16.57 -6.65
C PHE A 82 7.20 -15.27 -7.42
N LEU A 83 8.20 -15.21 -8.30
CA LEU A 83 8.51 -14.02 -9.08
C LEU A 83 7.39 -13.75 -10.10
N ARG A 84 6.95 -14.79 -10.81
CA ARG A 84 5.86 -14.70 -11.77
C ARG A 84 4.53 -14.36 -11.08
N GLY A 85 4.20 -15.06 -10.01
CA GLY A 85 2.98 -14.85 -9.23
C GLY A 85 2.90 -13.45 -8.64
N THR A 86 4.01 -12.95 -8.07
CA THR A 86 4.09 -11.58 -7.54
C THR A 86 4.00 -10.55 -8.67
N SER A 87 4.64 -10.78 -9.83
CA SER A 87 4.51 -9.92 -11.01
C SER A 87 3.05 -9.80 -11.48
N THR A 88 2.34 -10.92 -11.58
CA THR A 88 0.92 -10.96 -11.96
C THR A 88 0.03 -10.31 -10.91
N ALA A 89 0.31 -10.54 -9.62
CA ALA A 89 -0.38 -9.88 -8.53
C ALA A 89 -0.25 -8.35 -8.68
N LEU A 90 0.97 -7.81 -8.76
CA LEU A 90 1.18 -6.36 -8.90
C LEU A 90 0.53 -5.76 -10.15
N PHE A 91 0.40 -6.52 -11.24
CA PHE A 91 -0.37 -6.09 -12.42
C PHE A 91 -1.87 -5.90 -12.11
N VAL A 92 -2.44 -6.78 -11.29
CA VAL A 92 -3.83 -6.62 -10.82
C VAL A 92 -3.96 -5.37 -9.94
N TRP A 93 -3.00 -5.12 -9.05
CA TRP A 93 -3.01 -3.90 -8.21
C TRP A 93 -2.88 -2.64 -9.06
N THR A 94 -1.99 -2.64 -10.05
CA THR A 94 -1.87 -1.56 -11.05
C THR A 94 -3.21 -1.22 -11.68
N THR A 95 -4.02 -2.23 -12.01
CA THR A 95 -5.37 -2.03 -12.58
C THR A 95 -6.32 -1.40 -11.56
N LEU A 96 -6.27 -1.82 -10.30
CA LEU A 96 -7.04 -1.21 -9.21
C LEU A 96 -6.62 0.25 -8.97
N GLU A 97 -5.33 0.57 -9.09
CA GLU A 97 -4.84 1.94 -8.97
C GLU A 97 -5.36 2.84 -10.07
N ILE A 98 -5.33 2.38 -11.32
CA ILE A 98 -5.91 3.12 -12.45
C ILE A 98 -7.40 3.40 -12.19
N PHE A 99 -8.13 2.42 -11.67
CA PHE A 99 -9.54 2.59 -11.29
C PHE A 99 -9.72 3.67 -10.20
N CYS A 100 -8.91 3.63 -9.13
CA CYS A 100 -8.96 4.60 -8.03
C CYS A 100 -8.57 6.02 -8.49
N ILE A 101 -7.54 6.16 -9.34
CA ILE A 101 -7.13 7.43 -9.94
C ILE A 101 -8.24 8.00 -10.82
N HIS A 102 -8.84 7.17 -11.68
CA HIS A 102 -9.95 7.59 -12.53
C HIS A 102 -11.14 8.09 -11.70
N ARG A 103 -11.52 7.36 -10.64
CA ARG A 103 -12.57 7.78 -9.69
C ARG A 103 -12.20 9.08 -8.96
N SER A 104 -10.93 9.23 -8.58
CA SER A 104 -10.41 10.43 -7.91
C SER A 104 -10.56 11.68 -8.77
N ILE A 105 -10.33 11.57 -10.08
CA ILE A 105 -10.44 12.68 -11.01
C ILE A 105 -11.89 12.97 -11.40
N THR A 106 -12.73 11.94 -11.56
CA THR A 106 -14.08 12.08 -12.16
C THR A 106 -15.20 12.20 -11.14
N LYS A 107 -15.09 11.55 -9.97
CA LYS A 107 -16.18 11.46 -8.98
C LYS A 107 -15.83 12.12 -7.66
N THR A 108 -14.61 11.94 -7.16
CA THR A 108 -14.21 12.39 -5.81
C THR A 108 -13.22 13.56 -5.85
N ARG A 109 -13.21 14.27 -6.98
CA ARG A 109 -12.25 15.34 -7.30
C ARG A 109 -12.19 16.43 -6.25
N ASN A 110 -13.35 16.83 -5.72
CA ASN A 110 -13.38 17.84 -4.68
C ASN A 110 -12.69 17.33 -3.39
N ALA A 111 -12.95 16.09 -2.99
CA ALA A 111 -12.32 15.52 -1.80
C ALA A 111 -10.79 15.38 -1.96
N CYS A 112 -10.34 14.96 -3.15
CA CYS A 112 -8.92 14.71 -3.43
C CYS A 112 -8.08 15.98 -3.67
N PHE A 113 -8.67 17.02 -4.26
CA PHE A 113 -7.90 18.15 -4.81
C PHE A 113 -8.27 19.52 -4.23
N ALA A 114 -9.32 19.63 -3.40
CA ALA A 114 -9.73 20.94 -2.87
C ALA A 114 -8.71 21.58 -1.92
N SER A 115 -7.86 20.79 -1.27
CA SER A 115 -6.76 21.31 -0.45
C SER A 115 -5.69 22.04 -1.27
N VAL A 116 -5.58 21.74 -2.57
CA VAL A 116 -4.56 22.31 -3.47
C VAL A 116 -5.15 23.41 -4.34
N PHE A 117 -6.34 23.20 -4.89
CA PHE A 117 -6.94 24.08 -5.90
C PHE A 117 -8.17 24.83 -5.41
N GLY A 118 -8.54 24.70 -4.13
CA GLY A 118 -9.77 25.26 -3.58
C GLY A 118 -11.02 24.46 -3.96
N PRO A 119 -12.22 24.93 -3.55
CA PRO A 119 -13.47 24.20 -3.75
C PRO A 119 -13.81 24.06 -5.25
N ASN A 120 -14.38 22.91 -5.61
CA ASN A 120 -14.83 22.58 -6.97
C ASN A 120 -13.74 22.73 -8.06
N PRO A 121 -12.58 22.06 -7.89
CA PRO A 121 -11.48 22.15 -8.84
C PRO A 121 -11.91 21.69 -10.25
N SER A 122 -11.48 22.40 -11.29
CA SER A 122 -11.83 22.08 -12.69
C SER A 122 -11.01 20.88 -13.21
N LEU A 123 -11.52 20.16 -14.24
CA LEU A 123 -10.75 19.08 -14.88
C LEU A 123 -9.46 19.63 -15.52
N ALA A 124 -9.53 20.84 -16.10
CA ALA A 124 -8.40 21.47 -16.76
C ALA A 124 -7.24 21.78 -15.79
N ALA A 125 -7.53 22.05 -14.51
CA ALA A 125 -6.49 22.23 -13.48
C ALA A 125 -5.97 20.89 -12.95
N VAL A 126 -6.86 19.92 -12.72
CA VAL A 126 -6.50 18.64 -12.09
C VAL A 126 -5.72 17.71 -13.02
N LEU A 127 -6.07 17.65 -14.32
CA LEU A 127 -5.45 16.71 -15.25
C LEU A 127 -3.94 16.93 -15.43
N PRO A 128 -3.44 18.16 -15.69
CA PRO A 128 -2.01 18.40 -15.75
C PRO A 128 -1.31 18.06 -14.43
N TYR A 129 -1.88 18.46 -13.29
CA TYR A 129 -1.33 18.14 -11.97
C TYR A 129 -1.20 16.63 -11.75
N ALA A 130 -2.26 15.88 -12.04
CA ALA A 130 -2.28 14.42 -11.93
C ALA A 130 -1.21 13.77 -12.83
N ALA A 131 -1.07 14.24 -14.06
CA ALA A 131 -0.07 13.73 -15.01
C ALA A 131 1.37 14.00 -14.53
N PHE A 132 1.68 15.24 -14.13
CA PHE A 132 3.01 15.59 -13.61
C PHE A 132 3.32 14.88 -12.30
N LEU A 133 2.34 14.75 -11.40
CA LEU A 133 2.51 13.98 -10.17
C LEU A 133 2.79 12.50 -10.48
N GLN A 134 2.10 11.91 -11.45
CA GLN A 134 2.33 10.53 -11.84
C GLN A 134 3.75 10.32 -12.37
N ILE A 135 4.24 11.22 -13.24
CA ILE A 135 5.62 11.18 -13.74
C ILE A 135 6.61 11.32 -12.58
N ALA A 136 6.38 12.26 -11.66
CA ALA A 136 7.22 12.45 -10.49
C ALA A 136 7.25 11.19 -9.60
N MET A 137 6.13 10.48 -9.44
CA MET A 137 6.08 9.23 -8.68
C MET A 137 6.87 8.11 -9.34
N TYR A 138 6.87 8.00 -10.68
CA TYR A 138 7.78 7.09 -11.38
C TYR A 138 9.24 7.46 -11.15
N CYS A 139 9.59 8.74 -11.17
CA CYS A 139 10.94 9.17 -10.82
C CYS A 139 11.31 8.74 -9.39
N VAL A 140 10.43 8.94 -8.39
CA VAL A 140 10.67 8.49 -7.01
C VAL A 140 10.96 6.99 -6.95
N VAL A 141 10.14 6.18 -7.63
CA VAL A 141 10.31 4.72 -7.64
C VAL A 141 11.62 4.31 -8.32
N TRP A 142 11.92 4.86 -9.51
CA TRP A 142 13.14 4.51 -10.24
C TRP A 142 14.40 4.97 -9.51
N PHE A 143 14.41 6.18 -8.94
CA PHE A 143 15.54 6.64 -8.13
C PHE A 143 15.72 5.77 -6.89
N GLY A 144 14.63 5.41 -6.20
CA GLY A 144 14.75 4.51 -5.05
C GLY A 144 15.31 3.13 -5.44
N ILE A 145 14.91 2.56 -6.58
CA ILE A 145 15.50 1.31 -7.11
C ILE A 145 16.99 1.48 -7.41
N ILE A 146 17.38 2.59 -8.04
CA ILE A 146 18.80 2.89 -8.33
C ILE A 146 19.62 2.96 -7.03
N LEU A 147 19.07 3.57 -5.98
CA LEU A 147 19.76 3.74 -4.70
C LEU A 147 19.80 2.45 -3.85
N MET A 148 18.76 1.63 -3.92
CA MET A 148 18.59 0.43 -3.09
C MET A 148 19.09 -0.87 -3.77
N GLY A 149 19.30 -0.84 -5.09
CA GLY A 149 19.77 -1.95 -5.90
C GLY A 149 18.66 -2.72 -6.61
N GLU A 150 19.03 -3.41 -7.69
CA GLU A 150 18.11 -4.26 -8.45
C GLU A 150 17.62 -5.42 -7.55
N GLY A 151 16.31 -5.67 -7.52
CA GLY A 151 15.73 -6.76 -6.72
C GLY A 151 15.37 -6.41 -5.27
N CYS A 152 15.50 -5.15 -4.84
CA CYS A 152 15.07 -4.65 -3.53
C CYS A 152 13.54 -4.64 -3.29
N VAL A 153 12.78 -5.51 -3.95
CA VAL A 153 11.31 -5.56 -3.91
C VAL A 153 10.77 -5.74 -2.48
N MET A 154 11.45 -6.54 -1.65
CA MET A 154 11.01 -6.76 -0.26
C MET A 154 11.07 -5.46 0.54
N GLN A 155 12.12 -4.66 0.36
CA GLN A 155 12.27 -3.35 0.99
C GLN A 155 11.17 -2.40 0.53
N TRP A 156 10.82 -2.43 -0.75
CA TRP A 156 9.68 -1.65 -1.27
C TRP A 156 8.34 -2.12 -0.73
N PHE A 157 8.09 -3.43 -0.62
CA PHE A 157 6.87 -3.97 0.00
C PHE A 157 6.78 -3.60 1.49
N CYS A 158 7.92 -3.55 2.20
CA CYS A 158 7.93 -3.05 3.57
C CYS A 158 7.57 -1.56 3.60
N LEU A 159 8.12 -0.77 2.66
CA LEU A 159 7.86 0.66 2.57
C LEU A 159 6.39 0.95 2.25
N THR A 160 5.77 0.20 1.33
CA THR A 160 4.34 0.39 1.01
C THR A 160 3.45 0.11 2.23
N ASN A 161 3.81 -0.87 3.07
CA ASN A 161 3.13 -1.14 4.35
C ASN A 161 3.31 -0.01 5.37
N VAL A 162 4.47 0.65 5.41
CA VAL A 162 4.64 1.86 6.22
C VAL A 162 3.78 2.99 5.68
N LEU A 163 3.80 3.21 4.36
CA LEU A 163 3.07 4.30 3.72
C LEU A 163 1.55 4.15 3.85
N ILE A 164 1.00 2.93 3.79
CA ILE A 164 -0.45 2.73 3.95
C ILE A 164 -0.93 3.02 5.37
N ILE A 165 -0.05 2.90 6.36
CA ILE A 165 -0.35 3.26 7.75
C ILE A 165 -0.24 4.78 7.96
N VAL A 166 0.81 5.42 7.45
CA VAL A 166 1.11 6.84 7.72
C VAL A 166 0.40 7.79 6.75
N GLY A 167 0.44 7.48 5.46
CA GLY A 167 0.02 8.39 4.39
C GLY A 167 -1.44 8.84 4.47
N PRO A 168 -2.41 7.96 4.79
CA PRO A 168 -3.80 8.35 4.95
C PRO A 168 -4.07 9.26 6.16
N THR A 169 -3.18 9.32 7.15
CA THR A 169 -3.45 9.99 8.42
C THR A 169 -3.80 11.46 8.27
N HIS A 170 -3.09 12.19 7.40
CA HIS A 170 -3.38 13.61 7.19
C HIS A 170 -4.82 13.82 6.71
N GLU A 171 -5.31 12.96 5.82
CA GLU A 171 -6.69 13.00 5.36
C GLU A 171 -7.68 12.67 6.47
N PHE A 172 -7.36 11.71 7.34
CA PHE A 172 -8.25 11.33 8.45
C PHE A 172 -8.40 12.48 9.45
N LEU A 173 -7.28 13.07 9.85
CA LEU A 173 -7.24 14.18 10.80
C LEU A 173 -7.90 15.43 10.23
N ARG A 174 -7.66 15.74 8.95
CA ARG A 174 -8.25 16.90 8.27
C ARG A 174 -9.76 16.80 8.17
N ARG A 175 -10.31 15.60 7.95
CA ARG A 175 -11.76 15.39 7.84
C ARG A 175 -12.46 15.48 9.18
N GLY A 176 -11.84 15.00 10.26
CA GLY A 176 -12.47 14.96 11.59
C GLY A 176 -13.77 14.15 11.64
N SER A 177 -13.98 13.26 10.67
CA SER A 177 -15.17 12.42 10.54
C SER A 177 -14.78 11.02 10.06
N ARG A 178 -15.68 10.05 10.26
CA ARG A 178 -15.51 8.69 9.73
C ARG A 178 -15.91 8.57 8.24
N ASP A 179 -16.30 9.65 7.56
CA ASP A 179 -16.76 9.58 6.17
C ASP A 179 -15.60 9.23 5.22
N GLY A 180 -15.81 8.19 4.40
CA GLY A 180 -14.79 7.61 3.54
C GLY A 180 -13.71 6.81 4.30
N LEU A 181 -13.94 6.51 5.59
CA LEU A 181 -12.98 5.81 6.45
C LEU A 181 -13.67 4.69 7.25
N ALA A 182 -13.28 3.45 7.01
CA ALA A 182 -13.72 2.31 7.82
C ALA A 182 -12.79 2.13 9.03
N LEU A 183 -13.34 1.92 10.22
CA LEU A 183 -12.59 1.41 11.38
C LEU A 183 -11.95 0.05 11.07
N GLY A 184 -12.58 -0.78 10.23
CA GLY A 184 -12.01 -1.99 9.68
C GLY A 184 -10.70 -1.73 8.94
N PHE A 185 -10.59 -0.64 8.17
CA PHE A 185 -9.32 -0.25 7.54
C PHE A 185 -8.23 0.03 8.59
N CYS A 186 -8.57 0.75 9.66
CA CYS A 186 -7.64 1.02 10.77
C CYS A 186 -7.22 -0.26 11.51
N LEU A 187 -8.15 -1.21 11.73
CA LEU A 187 -7.82 -2.52 12.32
C LEU A 187 -6.88 -3.31 11.43
N VAL A 188 -7.13 -3.33 10.12
CA VAL A 188 -6.23 -4.00 9.16
C VAL A 188 -4.85 -3.34 9.16
N ASN A 189 -4.74 -2.02 9.34
CA ASN A 189 -3.44 -1.34 9.50
C ASN A 189 -2.69 -1.76 10.78
N ILE A 190 -3.38 -2.03 11.89
CA ILE A 190 -2.76 -2.59 13.10
C ILE A 190 -2.23 -4.00 12.82
N ILE A 191 -3.04 -4.84 12.17
CA ILE A 191 -2.63 -6.20 11.77
C ILE A 191 -1.43 -6.15 10.80
N CYS A 192 -1.44 -5.20 9.86
CA CYS A 192 -0.34 -4.92 8.94
C CYS A 192 0.94 -4.58 9.68
N ALA A 193 0.89 -3.69 10.68
CA ALA A 193 2.06 -3.34 11.48
C ALA A 193 2.64 -4.57 12.21
N ILE A 194 1.78 -5.40 12.81
CA ILE A 194 2.20 -6.62 13.51
C ILE A 194 2.88 -7.58 12.52
N TRP A 195 2.19 -7.97 11.44
CA TRP A 195 2.70 -8.97 10.50
C TRP A 195 3.88 -8.49 9.66
N THR A 196 4.04 -7.18 9.50
CA THR A 196 5.22 -6.62 8.86
C THR A 196 6.41 -6.76 9.78
N PHE A 197 6.33 -6.30 11.03
CA PHE A 197 7.54 -6.10 11.85
C PHE A 197 7.81 -7.19 12.89
N THR A 198 7.07 -8.30 12.91
CA THR A 198 7.40 -9.44 13.77
C THR A 198 8.62 -10.21 13.27
N PRO A 199 9.36 -10.94 14.14
CA PRO A 199 10.48 -11.78 13.72
C PRO A 199 10.12 -12.89 12.73
N PHE A 200 8.86 -13.33 12.72
CA PHE A 200 8.33 -14.32 11.78
C PHE A 200 7.71 -13.69 10.52
N SER A 201 7.94 -12.39 10.26
CA SER A 201 7.43 -11.74 9.06
C SER A 201 8.10 -12.25 7.80
N MET A 202 7.43 -12.14 6.66
CA MET A 202 8.02 -12.57 5.38
C MET A 202 9.33 -11.85 5.07
N TRP A 203 9.49 -10.60 5.53
CA TRP A 203 10.71 -9.82 5.37
C TRP A 203 11.87 -10.38 6.20
N ALA A 204 11.67 -10.56 7.50
CA ALA A 204 12.69 -11.10 8.40
C ALA A 204 13.08 -12.54 8.03
N LEU A 205 12.13 -13.33 7.52
CA LEU A 205 12.38 -14.70 7.06
C LEU A 205 13.09 -14.76 5.71
N THR A 206 12.84 -13.81 4.80
CA THR A 206 13.47 -13.81 3.46
C THR A 206 14.86 -13.14 3.46
N LEU A 207 15.01 -12.03 4.18
CA LEU A 207 16.19 -11.17 4.17
C LEU A 207 16.55 -10.75 5.61
N PRO A 208 16.93 -11.70 6.48
CA PRO A 208 17.25 -11.43 7.88
C PRO A 208 18.40 -10.42 8.05
N GLU A 209 19.33 -10.35 7.11
CA GLU A 209 20.46 -9.42 7.16
C GLU A 209 20.00 -7.95 7.15
N ILE A 210 18.83 -7.67 6.55
CA ILE A 210 18.22 -6.34 6.47
C ILE A 210 17.14 -6.17 7.55
N PHE A 211 16.28 -7.17 7.71
CA PHE A 211 15.05 -7.04 8.50
C PHE A 211 15.09 -7.70 9.88
N ALA A 212 16.09 -8.54 10.19
CA ALA A 212 16.29 -9.04 11.56
C ALA A 212 17.19 -8.10 12.39
N GLN A 213 17.16 -6.80 12.10
CA GLN A 213 17.96 -5.78 12.77
C GLN A 213 17.14 -5.05 13.84
N PRO A 214 17.74 -4.60 14.96
CA PRO A 214 17.02 -3.88 16.02
C PRO A 214 16.22 -2.67 15.50
N MET A 215 16.77 -1.92 14.54
CA MET A 215 16.09 -0.75 13.96
C MET A 215 14.79 -1.11 13.23
N TYR A 216 14.72 -2.29 12.61
CA TYR A 216 13.49 -2.77 11.98
C TYR A 216 12.38 -2.98 13.01
N TYR A 217 12.72 -3.65 14.11
CA TYR A 217 11.78 -3.92 15.20
C TYR A 217 11.36 -2.64 15.94
N TYR A 218 12.29 -1.68 16.13
CA TYR A 218 11.94 -0.38 16.69
C TYR A 218 10.99 0.40 15.78
N ALA A 219 11.24 0.43 14.46
CA ALA A 219 10.30 1.02 13.51
C ALA A 219 8.93 0.36 13.63
N GLY A 220 8.88 -0.97 13.72
CA GLY A 220 7.64 -1.72 13.94
C GLY A 220 6.88 -1.35 15.21
N TYR A 221 7.59 -1.22 16.33
CA TYR A 221 6.99 -0.79 17.58
C TYR A 221 6.34 0.59 17.45
N PHE A 222 7.02 1.56 16.85
CA PHE A 222 6.45 2.89 16.61
C PHE A 222 5.28 2.86 15.62
N MET A 223 5.36 2.04 14.57
CA MET A 223 4.27 1.87 13.60
C MET A 223 3.03 1.24 14.23
N LEU A 224 3.21 0.31 15.16
CA LEU A 224 2.13 -0.28 15.94
C LEU A 224 1.48 0.77 16.86
N LEU A 225 2.27 1.51 17.63
CA LEU A 225 1.73 2.58 18.48
C LEU A 225 1.00 3.65 17.67
N TYR A 226 1.55 4.03 16.53
CA TYR A 226 0.95 5.01 15.64
C TYR A 226 -0.38 4.53 15.06
N SER A 227 -0.46 3.26 14.61
CA SER A 227 -1.72 2.69 14.09
C SER A 227 -2.78 2.52 15.17
N LEU A 228 -2.40 2.16 16.40
CA LEU A 228 -3.30 2.11 17.57
C LEU A 228 -3.84 3.49 17.93
N TRP A 229 -2.96 4.50 17.96
CA TRP A 229 -3.36 5.89 18.19
C TRP A 229 -4.33 6.37 17.10
N LEU A 230 -4.03 6.09 15.83
CA LEU A 230 -4.89 6.47 14.71
C LEU A 230 -6.26 5.81 14.81
N PHE A 231 -6.32 4.51 15.15
CA PHE A 231 -7.57 3.81 15.40
C PHE A 231 -8.38 4.48 16.52
N TYR A 232 -7.75 4.83 17.64
CA TYR A 232 -8.42 5.50 18.76
C TYR A 232 -9.00 6.87 18.35
N ILE A 233 -8.24 7.66 17.59
CA ILE A 233 -8.70 8.95 17.08
C ILE A 233 -9.93 8.77 16.16
N VAL A 234 -9.85 7.87 15.20
CA VAL A 234 -10.96 7.62 14.26
C VAL A 234 -12.18 7.06 14.97
N TYR A 235 -11.97 6.21 15.98
CA TYR A 235 -13.02 5.72 16.85
C TYR A 235 -13.66 6.84 17.69
N SER A 236 -12.97 7.93 17.98
CA SER A 236 -13.57 9.07 18.67
C SER A 236 -14.42 9.97 17.76
N TYR A 237 -14.26 9.89 16.43
CA TYR A 237 -15.02 10.70 15.48
C TYR A 237 -16.50 10.33 15.43
N PRO A 238 -17.38 11.30 15.04
CA PRO A 238 -18.80 11.04 14.86
C PRO A 238 -19.06 9.84 13.97
N ALA A 239 -20.03 9.01 14.36
CA ALA A 239 -20.43 7.85 13.57
C ALA A 239 -20.92 8.28 12.18
N LYS A 240 -20.69 7.41 11.19
CA LYS A 240 -21.16 7.59 9.82
C LYS A 240 -22.67 7.77 9.81
N LYS A 241 -23.16 8.77 9.06
CA LYS A 241 -24.60 8.91 8.82
C LYS A 241 -25.07 7.74 7.94
N PRO A 242 -26.21 7.10 8.23
CA PRO A 242 -26.75 6.07 7.36
C PRO A 242 -26.95 6.61 5.95
N SER A 243 -26.49 5.88 4.94
CA SER A 243 -26.81 6.23 3.55
C SER A 243 -28.30 5.98 3.30
N LYS A 244 -28.93 6.84 2.48
CA LYS A 244 -30.32 6.64 2.04
C LYS A 244 -30.51 5.35 1.22
N THR A 245 -29.43 4.79 0.67
CA THR A 245 -29.46 3.61 -0.21
C THR A 245 -28.89 2.33 0.43
N ASP A 246 -28.15 2.44 1.55
CA ASP A 246 -27.68 1.30 2.34
C ASP A 246 -27.54 1.73 3.81
N PRO A 247 -28.40 1.24 4.72
CA PRO A 247 -28.43 1.67 6.10
C PRO A 247 -27.24 1.17 6.92
N SER A 248 -26.44 0.23 6.40
CA SER A 248 -25.32 -0.36 7.13
C SER A 248 -24.01 0.42 6.90
N PRO A 249 -23.45 1.11 7.91
CA PRO A 249 -22.15 1.74 7.77
C PRO A 249 -21.08 0.67 7.57
N ILE A 250 -20.12 0.92 6.67
CA ILE A 250 -18.92 0.08 6.57
C ILE A 250 -18.13 0.33 7.85
N TRP A 251 -18.17 -0.65 8.74
CA TRP A 251 -17.34 -0.69 9.93
C TRP A 251 -15.89 -0.83 9.55
#